data_AF-A0A7D9ERM8-F1
#
_entry.id   AF-A0A7D9ERM8-F1
#
_cell.length_a   1.000
_cell.length_b   1.000
_cell.length_c   1.000
_cell.angle_alpha   90.00
_cell.angle_beta   90.00
_cell.angle_gamma   90.00
#
_symmetry.space_group_name_H-M   'P 1'
#
loop_
_entity.id
_entity.type
_entity.pdbx_description
1 polymer ?
#
loop_
_entity_poly.entity_id
_entity_poly.type
_entity_poly.pdbx_seq_one_letter_code
_entity_poly.pdbx_strand_id
1 'polypeptide(L)'
;MSKRRRGQELFSREAVIACLKEKSDVRENINKVVNYRSTKSLEIAQILNGKDEISEEAMVFILASKLTMKGLLTLAMAVNHVPAPYSQTGHKDREDYPNTRLYAIGVIMKKAGFTFKACLLQSYVTLLETRCPSLLSSYCQVFDVLWKATEDESFNFVKMMAPPVHHCLDCKQPLSVNNKPTKVTLFTLQGPIPSTKLRLRCRECAVQYGVCSFSDKSAEHLYPKSMRPPLVEASNVCYLEKGLYKWIPSFGYETLNFL
;
A
#
# COMPACT_ATOMS: atom_id res chain seq x y z
N MET A 1 21.96 24.50 34.36
CA MET A 1 20.49 24.35 34.56
C MET A 1 20.07 22.95 34.15
N SER A 2 19.45 22.17 35.05
CA SER A 2 19.23 20.74 34.83
C SER A 2 18.00 20.44 33.94
N LYS A 3 18.09 19.36 33.16
CA LYS A 3 17.04 18.85 32.24
C LYS A 3 15.65 18.69 32.88
N ARG A 4 15.55 18.61 34.21
CA ARG A 4 14.28 18.52 34.95
C ARG A 4 13.44 19.81 34.90
N ARG A 5 14.04 21.01 34.80
CA ARG A 5 13.28 22.27 34.77
C ARG A 5 12.52 22.50 33.46
N ARG A 6 13.11 22.10 32.32
CA ARG A 6 12.48 22.22 30.98
C ARG A 6 11.21 21.39 30.83
N GLY A 7 11.14 20.23 31.50
CA GLY A 7 9.96 19.37 31.45
C GLY A 7 8.76 19.93 32.23
N GLN A 8 9.00 20.67 33.33
CA GLN A 8 7.93 21.27 34.13
C GLN A 8 7.36 22.54 33.49
N GLU A 9 8.17 23.30 32.75
CA GLU A 9 7.72 24.49 32.01
C GLU A 9 6.76 24.14 30.86
N LEU A 10 6.94 22.99 30.22
CA LEU A 10 6.07 22.51 29.12
C LEU A 10 4.65 22.10 29.58
N PHE A 11 4.48 21.77 30.86
CA PHE A 11 3.17 21.47 31.46
C PHE A 11 2.68 22.58 32.39
N SER A 12 3.32 23.76 32.34
CA SER A 12 2.80 24.94 33.02
C SER A 12 1.43 25.30 32.46
N ARG A 13 0.57 25.88 33.30
CA ARG A 13 -0.78 26.29 32.91
C ARG A 13 -0.73 27.27 31.74
N GLU A 14 0.26 28.16 31.72
CA GLU A 14 0.50 29.13 30.65
C GLU A 14 0.90 28.44 29.33
N ALA A 15 1.79 27.45 29.37
CA ALA A 15 2.19 26.69 28.18
C ALA A 15 1.03 25.86 27.60
N VAL A 16 0.20 25.26 28.47
CA VAL A 16 -0.99 24.53 28.04
C VAL A 16 -2.02 25.47 27.42
N ILE A 17 -2.26 26.65 28.02
CA ILE A 17 -3.17 27.66 27.45
C ILE A 17 -2.65 28.19 26.11
N ALA A 18 -1.34 28.46 25.99
CA ALA A 18 -0.73 28.90 24.75
C ALA A 18 -0.89 27.84 23.63
N CYS A 19 -0.63 26.57 23.95
CA CYS A 19 -0.81 25.46 23.00
C CYS A 19 -2.28 25.26 22.60
N LEU A 20 -3.21 25.41 23.54
CA LEU A 20 -4.65 25.34 23.25
C LEU A 20 -5.11 26.51 22.37
N LYS A 21 -4.57 27.70 22.60
CA LYS A 21 -4.86 28.90 21.79
C LYS A 21 -4.30 28.75 20.38
N GLU A 22 -3.05 28.30 20.26
CA GLU A 22 -2.43 27.98 18.97
C GLU A 22 -3.22 26.91 18.20
N LYS A 23 -3.68 25.84 18.88
CA LYS A 23 -4.59 24.85 18.28
C LYS A 23 -5.93 25.44 17.86
N SER A 24 -6.48 26.37 18.62
CA SER A 24 -7.72 27.08 18.28
C SER A 24 -7.54 27.98 17.06
N ASP A 25 -6.45 28.73 17.01
CA ASP A 25 -6.12 29.65 15.93
C ASP A 25 -5.82 28.88 14.63
N VAL A 26 -5.08 27.76 14.72
CA VAL A 26 -4.87 26.85 13.59
C VAL A 26 -6.21 26.27 13.12
N ARG A 27 -7.09 25.86 14.03
CA ARG A 27 -8.43 25.34 13.69
C ARG A 27 -9.30 26.42 13.02
N GLU A 28 -9.23 27.66 13.49
CA GLU A 28 -9.97 28.78 12.92
C GLU A 28 -9.41 29.17 11.54
N ASN A 29 -8.09 29.17 11.37
CA ASN A 29 -7.43 29.41 10.09
C ASN A 29 -7.74 28.30 9.07
N ILE A 30 -7.75 27.03 9.49
CA ILE A 30 -8.20 25.91 8.64
C ILE A 30 -9.66 26.11 8.22
N ASN A 31 -10.54 26.53 9.14
CA ASN A 31 -11.96 26.81 8.84
C ASN A 31 -12.17 28.04 7.95
N LYS A 32 -11.22 29.00 7.93
CA LYS A 32 -11.24 30.18 7.05
C LYS A 32 -10.71 29.86 5.66
N VAL A 33 -9.63 29.08 5.55
CA VAL A 33 -9.01 28.68 4.28
C VAL A 33 -9.84 27.62 3.56
N VAL A 34 -10.40 26.68 4.31
CA VAL A 34 -11.30 25.66 3.80
C VAL A 34 -12.70 26.07 4.24
N ASN A 35 -13.51 26.52 3.29
CA ASN A 35 -14.94 26.71 3.50
C ASN A 35 -15.55 25.32 3.81
N TYR A 36 -15.43 24.85 5.04
CA TYR A 36 -15.58 23.45 5.46
C TYR A 36 -16.97 22.87 5.16
N ARG A 37 -17.97 23.75 5.05
CA ARG A 37 -19.32 23.40 4.58
C ARG A 37 -19.37 23.13 3.07
N SER A 38 -18.61 23.86 2.24
CA SER A 38 -18.58 23.66 0.79
C SER A 38 -17.79 22.41 0.39
N THR A 39 -16.73 22.06 1.13
CA THR A 39 -15.95 20.83 0.88
C THR A 39 -16.67 19.57 1.31
N LYS A 40 -17.52 19.65 2.34
CA LYS A 40 -18.40 18.54 2.73
C LYS A 40 -19.57 18.36 1.76
N SER A 41 -20.02 19.39 1.04
CA SER A 41 -21.04 19.27 -0.01
C SER A 41 -20.51 18.79 -1.36
N LEU A 42 -19.21 18.97 -1.63
CA LEU A 42 -18.57 18.44 -2.85
C LEU A 42 -18.70 16.92 -2.91
N GLU A 43 -19.37 16.43 -3.95
CA GLU A 43 -19.46 14.99 -4.19
C GLU A 43 -18.18 14.48 -4.84
N ILE A 44 -17.73 13.30 -4.42
CA ILE A 44 -16.51 12.66 -4.96
C ILE A 44 -16.61 12.45 -6.48
N ALA A 45 -17.82 12.12 -6.96
CA ALA A 45 -18.08 11.97 -8.39
C ALA A 45 -17.87 13.29 -9.16
N GLN A 46 -18.24 14.44 -8.56
CA GLN A 46 -18.03 15.76 -9.17
C GLN A 46 -16.54 16.10 -9.23
N ILE A 47 -15.77 15.75 -8.20
CA ILE A 47 -14.30 15.97 -8.18
C ILE A 47 -13.59 15.11 -9.23
N LEU A 48 -14.01 13.85 -9.39
CA LEU A 48 -13.45 12.95 -10.39
C LEU A 48 -13.74 13.41 -11.82
N ASN A 49 -14.92 13.98 -12.05
CA ASN A 49 -15.35 14.46 -13.37
C ASN A 49 -14.98 15.92 -13.64
N GLY A 50 -14.57 16.65 -12.60
CA GLY A 50 -14.21 18.07 -12.66
C GLY A 50 -12.83 18.27 -13.28
N LYS A 51 -12.72 19.29 -14.13
CA LYS A 51 -11.44 19.75 -14.69
C LYS A 51 -10.67 20.67 -13.75
N ASP A 52 -11.19 20.91 -12.54
CA ASP A 52 -10.62 21.88 -11.61
C ASP A 52 -9.23 21.43 -11.11
N GLU A 53 -8.30 22.36 -11.14
CA GLU A 53 -6.96 22.23 -10.58
C GLU A 53 -7.04 22.42 -9.05
N ILE A 54 -7.44 21.37 -8.35
CA ILE A 54 -7.39 21.30 -6.89
C ILE A 54 -5.98 20.85 -6.48
N SER A 55 -5.31 21.60 -5.60
CA SER A 55 -3.99 21.23 -5.07
C SER A 55 -4.04 19.92 -4.27
N GLU A 56 -2.91 19.22 -4.14
CA GLU A 56 -2.83 17.99 -3.35
C GLU A 56 -3.21 18.24 -1.88
N GLU A 57 -2.76 19.35 -1.27
CA GLU A 57 -3.11 19.68 0.11
C GLU A 57 -4.61 19.89 0.28
N ALA A 58 -5.24 20.64 -0.63
CA ALA A 58 -6.68 20.84 -0.64
C ALA A 58 -7.43 19.51 -0.81
N MET A 59 -6.93 18.61 -1.67
CA MET A 59 -7.49 17.28 -1.87
C MET A 59 -7.41 16.43 -0.59
N VAL A 60 -6.27 16.45 0.10
CA VAL A 60 -6.09 15.76 1.39
C VAL A 60 -7.09 16.27 2.41
N PHE A 61 -7.31 17.59 2.51
CA PHE A 61 -8.31 18.17 3.40
C PHE A 61 -9.74 17.75 3.03
N ILE A 62 -10.09 17.75 1.74
CA ILE A 62 -11.40 17.29 1.27
C ILE A 62 -11.62 15.83 1.63
N LEU A 63 -10.67 14.95 1.32
CA LEU A 63 -10.75 13.52 1.63
C LEU A 63 -10.82 13.27 3.13
N ALA A 64 -10.03 13.98 3.92
CA ALA A 64 -10.06 13.90 5.38
C ALA A 64 -11.39 14.37 5.98
N SER A 65 -12.05 15.37 5.38
CA SER A 65 -13.39 15.79 5.81
C SER A 65 -14.46 14.71 5.60
N LYS A 66 -14.25 13.82 4.62
CA LYS A 66 -15.16 12.70 4.29
C LYS A 66 -14.83 11.43 5.07
N LEU A 67 -13.54 11.15 5.31
CA LEU A 67 -13.05 9.89 5.89
C LEU A 67 -12.57 9.98 7.33
N THR A 68 -12.38 11.20 7.86
CA THR A 68 -11.45 11.56 8.96
C THR A 68 -9.97 11.44 8.55
N MET A 69 -9.07 12.16 9.23
CA MET A 69 -7.63 12.02 9.02
C MET A 69 -7.15 10.58 9.26
N LYS A 70 -7.65 9.91 10.30
CA LYS A 70 -7.31 8.52 10.60
C LYS A 70 -7.74 7.59 9.46
N GLY A 71 -8.95 7.76 8.95
CA GLY A 71 -9.48 6.97 7.83
C GLY A 71 -8.68 7.20 6.55
N LEU A 72 -8.33 8.45 6.23
CA LEU A 72 -7.52 8.80 5.07
C LEU A 72 -6.13 8.17 5.14
N LEU A 73 -5.43 8.30 6.28
CA LEU A 73 -4.11 7.69 6.47
C LEU A 73 -4.18 6.16 6.39
N THR A 74 -5.19 5.55 7.00
CA THR A 74 -5.40 4.09 6.91
C THR A 74 -5.62 3.65 5.48
N LEU A 75 -6.41 4.40 4.71
CA LEU A 75 -6.66 4.12 3.29
C LEU A 75 -5.39 4.27 2.46
N ALA A 76 -4.64 5.36 2.63
CA ALA A 76 -3.37 5.57 1.93
C ALA A 76 -2.38 4.44 2.21
N MET A 77 -2.26 4.00 3.47
CA MET A 77 -1.42 2.87 3.83
C MET A 77 -1.90 1.55 3.20
N ALA A 78 -3.22 1.28 3.19
CA ALA A 78 -3.77 0.10 2.52
C ALA A 78 -3.52 0.11 1.01
N VAL A 79 -3.69 1.27 0.36
CA VAL A 79 -3.44 1.48 -1.08
C VAL A 79 -1.98 1.23 -1.44
N ASN A 80 -1.05 1.73 -0.62
CA ASN A 80 0.39 1.51 -0.79
C ASN A 80 0.78 0.05 -0.52
N HIS A 81 0.14 -0.58 0.46
CA HIS A 81 0.42 -1.95 0.87
C HIS A 81 -0.03 -3.00 -0.16
N VAL A 82 -1.16 -2.77 -0.84
CA VAL A 82 -1.71 -3.69 -1.85
C VAL A 82 -1.24 -3.28 -3.26
N PRO A 83 -0.29 -4.00 -3.88
CA PRO A 83 0.32 -3.58 -5.14
C PRO A 83 -0.69 -3.45 -6.29
N ALA A 84 -0.50 -2.46 -7.16
CA ALA A 84 -1.36 -2.20 -8.32
C ALA A 84 -1.66 -3.42 -9.23
N PRO A 85 -0.74 -4.39 -9.44
CA PRO A 85 -1.03 -5.58 -10.26
C PRO A 85 -2.20 -6.43 -9.76
N TYR A 86 -2.56 -6.34 -8.47
CA TYR A 86 -3.73 -7.03 -7.94
C TYR A 86 -5.05 -6.51 -8.54
N SER A 87 -5.08 -5.32 -9.16
CA SER A 87 -6.26 -4.79 -9.87
C SER A 87 -6.64 -5.61 -11.10
N GLN A 88 -5.70 -6.38 -11.68
CA GLN A 88 -5.90 -7.13 -12.91
C GLN A 88 -6.59 -8.48 -12.71
N THR A 89 -6.95 -8.81 -11.47
CA THR A 89 -7.68 -10.04 -11.13
C THR A 89 -9.17 -9.75 -11.09
N GLY A 90 -9.94 -10.41 -11.96
CA GLY A 90 -11.38 -10.49 -11.79
C GLY A 90 -11.70 -11.39 -10.59
N HIS A 91 -12.48 -10.89 -9.63
CA HIS A 91 -12.95 -11.71 -8.52
C HIS A 91 -14.34 -12.27 -8.88
N LYS A 92 -14.39 -13.48 -9.44
CA LYS A 92 -15.65 -14.10 -9.89
C LYS A 92 -16.62 -14.46 -8.75
N ASP A 93 -16.12 -14.59 -7.52
CA ASP A 93 -16.87 -15.23 -6.42
C ASP A 93 -17.38 -14.24 -5.34
N ARG A 94 -17.22 -12.92 -5.53
CA ARG A 94 -17.68 -11.89 -4.56
C ARG A 94 -18.17 -10.65 -5.31
N GLU A 95 -19.49 -10.58 -5.51
CA GLU A 95 -20.18 -9.62 -6.38
C GLU A 95 -19.94 -8.14 -6.04
N ASP A 96 -19.50 -7.83 -4.81
CA ASP A 96 -19.39 -6.45 -4.36
C ASP A 96 -18.15 -5.72 -4.91
N TYR A 97 -17.02 -6.40 -5.15
CA TYR A 97 -15.75 -5.72 -5.50
C TYR A 97 -15.30 -6.02 -6.94
N PRO A 98 -14.90 -4.99 -7.72
CA PRO A 98 -14.58 -5.18 -9.13
C PRO A 98 -13.23 -5.90 -9.37
N ASN A 99 -12.33 -5.94 -8.37
CA ASN A 99 -11.05 -6.65 -8.46
C ASN A 99 -10.49 -7.03 -7.08
N THR A 100 -9.49 -7.92 -7.04
CA THR A 100 -8.88 -8.36 -5.77
C THR A 100 -8.17 -7.23 -5.03
N ARG A 101 -7.61 -6.23 -5.73
CA ARG A 101 -6.96 -5.10 -5.06
C ARG A 101 -7.96 -4.33 -4.19
N LEU A 102 -9.11 -3.97 -4.75
CA LEU A 102 -10.14 -3.24 -4.02
C LEU A 102 -10.78 -4.10 -2.92
N TYR A 103 -10.95 -5.40 -3.16
CA TYR A 103 -11.35 -6.33 -2.11
C TYR A 103 -10.35 -6.33 -0.93
N ALA A 104 -9.05 -6.47 -1.21
CA ALA A 104 -8.03 -6.52 -0.18
C ALA A 104 -7.94 -5.21 0.62
N ILE A 105 -7.98 -4.06 -0.07
CA ILE A 105 -8.06 -2.75 0.57
C ILE A 105 -9.32 -2.65 1.45
N GLY A 106 -10.46 -3.11 0.94
CA GLY A 106 -11.73 -3.12 1.68
C GLY A 106 -11.67 -3.94 2.97
N VAL A 107 -11.04 -5.12 2.93
CA VAL A 107 -10.81 -5.95 4.12
C VAL A 107 -9.91 -5.24 5.15
N ILE A 108 -8.79 -4.66 4.71
CA ILE A 108 -7.87 -3.91 5.58
C ILE A 108 -8.62 -2.75 6.25
N MET A 109 -9.37 -1.96 5.47
CA MET A 109 -10.17 -0.85 5.99
C MET A 109 -11.22 -1.33 7.01
N LYS A 110 -11.94 -2.41 6.70
CA LYS A 110 -12.96 -2.99 7.58
C LYS A 110 -12.37 -3.42 8.92
N LYS A 111 -11.21 -4.09 8.91
CA LYS A 111 -10.49 -4.52 10.12
C LYS A 111 -9.93 -3.33 10.92
N ALA A 112 -9.66 -2.21 10.26
CA ALA A 112 -9.32 -0.95 10.93
C ALA A 112 -10.53 -0.17 11.47
N GLY A 113 -11.76 -0.68 11.28
CA GLY A 113 -13.01 -0.08 11.75
C GLY A 113 -13.71 0.82 10.73
N PHE A 114 -13.32 0.80 9.46
CA PHE A 114 -13.91 1.61 8.40
C PHE A 114 -14.60 0.74 7.35
N THR A 115 -15.90 0.94 7.15
CA THR A 115 -16.68 0.17 6.17
C THR A 115 -17.13 1.07 5.02
N PHE A 116 -16.95 0.61 3.78
CA PHE A 116 -17.30 1.34 2.57
C PHE A 116 -18.10 0.46 1.62
N LYS A 117 -19.02 1.07 0.87
CA LYS A 117 -19.50 0.48 -0.38
C LYS A 117 -18.34 0.41 -1.38
N ALA A 118 -18.26 -0.66 -2.17
CA ALA A 118 -17.13 -0.88 -3.07
C ALA A 118 -16.94 0.25 -4.10
N CYS A 119 -18.03 0.77 -4.68
CA CYS A 119 -17.98 1.90 -5.61
C CYS A 119 -17.35 3.15 -4.98
N LEU A 120 -17.72 3.45 -3.74
CA LEU A 120 -17.19 4.59 -3.00
C LEU A 120 -15.71 4.39 -2.64
N LEU A 121 -15.34 3.18 -2.20
CA LEU A 121 -13.94 2.83 -1.95
C LEU A 121 -13.09 3.01 -3.21
N GLN A 122 -13.58 2.52 -4.36
CA GLN A 122 -12.92 2.68 -5.64
C GLN A 122 -12.68 4.16 -5.96
N SER A 123 -13.68 5.02 -5.78
CA SER A 123 -13.52 6.45 -6.02
C SER A 123 -12.46 7.09 -5.12
N TYR A 124 -12.40 6.72 -3.84
CA TYR A 124 -11.36 7.22 -2.94
C TYR A 124 -9.96 6.75 -3.31
N VAL A 125 -9.81 5.47 -3.68
CA VAL A 125 -8.53 4.92 -4.14
C VAL A 125 -8.07 5.64 -5.40
N THR A 126 -8.96 5.83 -6.38
CA THR A 126 -8.65 6.57 -7.60
C THR A 126 -8.21 8.01 -7.31
N LEU A 127 -8.92 8.73 -6.41
CA LEU A 127 -8.53 10.09 -6.03
C LEU A 127 -7.15 10.12 -5.36
N LEU A 128 -6.86 9.20 -4.45
CA LEU A 128 -5.56 9.12 -3.80
C LEU A 128 -4.43 8.90 -4.81
N GLU A 129 -4.62 7.96 -5.74
CA GLU A 129 -3.59 7.63 -6.74
C GLU A 129 -3.37 8.75 -7.77
N THR A 130 -4.42 9.49 -8.12
CA THR A 130 -4.36 10.51 -9.18
C THR A 130 -4.08 11.92 -8.67
N ARG A 131 -4.45 12.23 -7.43
CA ARG A 131 -4.41 13.60 -6.88
C ARG A 131 -3.59 13.71 -5.58
N CYS A 132 -3.18 12.60 -4.96
CA CYS A 132 -2.39 12.61 -3.72
C CYS A 132 -1.13 11.71 -3.75
N PRO A 133 -0.23 11.86 -4.76
CA PRO A 133 0.95 11.01 -4.89
C PRO A 133 1.95 11.17 -3.73
N SER A 134 2.06 12.37 -3.15
CA SER A 134 2.99 12.65 -2.03
C SER A 134 2.55 11.97 -0.75
N LEU A 135 1.23 11.83 -0.55
CA LEU A 135 0.69 11.05 0.56
C LEU A 135 1.01 9.56 0.41
N LEU A 136 0.94 9.02 -0.81
CA LEU A 136 1.21 7.60 -1.08
C LEU A 136 2.71 7.25 -1.05
N SER A 137 3.59 8.21 -1.29
CA SER A 137 5.04 8.00 -1.19
C SER A 137 5.54 7.92 0.27
N SER A 138 4.73 8.38 1.22
CA SER A 138 5.02 8.32 2.65
C SER A 138 4.79 6.89 3.18
N TYR A 139 5.85 6.24 3.67
CA TYR A 139 5.76 4.89 4.21
C TYR A 139 5.32 4.91 5.68
N CYS A 140 4.20 4.26 5.99
CA CYS A 140 3.75 4.00 7.36
C CYS A 140 3.23 2.55 7.46
N GLN A 141 3.57 1.87 8.56
CA GLN A 141 3.27 0.46 8.76
C GLN A 141 1.94 0.27 9.51
N VAL A 142 1.08 -0.63 9.03
CA VAL A 142 -0.22 -0.97 9.66
C VAL A 142 -0.23 -2.40 10.23
N PHE A 143 0.89 -2.83 10.82
CA PHE A 143 1.12 -4.24 11.14
C PHE A 143 -0.06 -4.92 11.88
N ASP A 144 -0.60 -4.33 12.94
CA ASP A 144 -1.68 -4.94 13.72
C ASP A 144 -2.96 -5.17 12.91
N VAL A 145 -3.30 -4.26 12.00
CA VAL A 145 -4.50 -4.39 11.15
C VAL A 145 -4.28 -5.50 10.12
N LEU A 146 -3.07 -5.63 9.57
CA LEU A 146 -2.75 -6.64 8.57
C LEU A 146 -2.77 -8.06 9.16
N TRP A 147 -2.32 -8.23 10.39
CA TRP A 147 -2.44 -9.50 11.11
C TRP A 147 -3.89 -9.89 11.34
N LYS A 148 -4.72 -8.96 11.85
CA LYS A 148 -6.17 -9.18 12.01
C LYS A 148 -6.90 -9.47 10.70
N ALA A 149 -6.45 -8.89 9.59
CA ALA A 149 -6.98 -9.19 8.27
C ALA A 149 -6.63 -10.61 7.80
N THR A 150 -5.47 -11.14 8.23
CA THR A 150 -4.99 -12.48 7.86
C THR A 150 -5.74 -13.60 8.59
N GLU A 151 -6.38 -13.30 9.73
CA GLU A 151 -7.23 -14.27 10.46
C GLU A 151 -8.40 -14.81 9.62
N ASP A 152 -8.89 -14.06 8.61
CA ASP A 152 -10.03 -14.46 7.79
C ASP A 152 -9.69 -15.52 6.71
N GLU A 153 -8.47 -16.09 6.76
CA GLU A 153 -7.88 -17.15 5.93
C GLU A 153 -7.97 -17.03 4.40
N SER A 154 -8.65 -16.03 3.84
CA SER A 154 -8.77 -15.87 2.38
C SER A 154 -7.45 -15.42 1.75
N PHE A 155 -6.69 -14.58 2.46
CA PHE A 155 -5.43 -14.00 2.03
C PHE A 155 -4.50 -13.81 3.22
N ASN A 156 -3.21 -13.90 2.94
CA ASN A 156 -2.18 -13.49 3.89
C ASN A 156 -1.86 -12.01 3.62
N PHE A 157 -2.39 -11.12 4.45
CA PHE A 157 -2.32 -9.68 4.26
C PHE A 157 -1.06 -9.06 4.85
N VAL A 158 -0.27 -9.76 5.67
CA VAL A 158 0.93 -9.16 6.31
C VAL A 158 1.94 -8.67 5.27
N LYS A 159 2.10 -9.38 4.15
CA LYS A 159 2.87 -8.91 3.00
C LYS A 159 2.25 -9.36 1.68
N MET A 160 2.07 -8.42 0.75
CA MET A 160 1.62 -8.71 -0.61
C MET A 160 2.77 -8.50 -1.59
N MET A 161 3.10 -9.54 -2.35
CA MET A 161 4.21 -9.57 -3.29
C MET A 161 3.69 -9.65 -4.72
N ALA A 162 4.32 -8.93 -5.62
CA ALA A 162 4.03 -8.92 -7.04
C ALA A 162 5.35 -8.76 -7.82
N PRO A 163 5.37 -9.15 -9.10
CA PRO A 163 6.50 -8.84 -9.98
C PRO A 163 6.78 -7.33 -10.02
N PRO A 164 8.05 -6.90 -10.16
CA PRO A 164 8.44 -5.49 -10.21
C PRO A 164 8.10 -4.80 -11.53
N VAL A 165 7.14 -5.34 -12.30
CA VAL A 165 6.79 -4.90 -13.66
C VAL A 165 5.29 -4.91 -13.86
N HIS A 166 4.79 -3.92 -14.61
CA HIS A 166 3.37 -3.80 -14.99
C HIS A 166 3.13 -4.11 -16.47
N HIS A 167 4.18 -4.01 -17.28
CA HIS A 167 4.18 -4.22 -18.73
C HIS A 167 5.19 -5.31 -19.07
N CYS A 168 4.93 -6.03 -20.15
CA CYS A 168 5.83 -7.05 -20.65
C CYS A 168 7.19 -6.44 -21.00
N LEU A 169 8.27 -7.04 -20.52
CA LEU A 169 9.63 -6.60 -20.84
C LEU A 169 9.97 -6.78 -22.33
N ASP A 170 9.32 -7.74 -22.99
CA ASP A 170 9.49 -8.04 -24.41
C ASP A 170 8.58 -7.15 -25.29
N CYS A 171 7.27 -7.41 -25.33
CA CYS A 171 6.35 -6.71 -26.24
C CYS A 171 5.70 -5.43 -25.68
N LYS A 172 6.04 -5.01 -24.46
CA LYS A 172 5.50 -3.82 -23.75
C LYS A 172 3.99 -3.80 -23.47
N GLN A 173 3.26 -4.85 -23.84
CA GLN A 173 1.83 -4.94 -23.56
C GLN A 173 1.55 -5.06 -22.06
N PRO A 174 0.39 -4.57 -21.57
CA PRO A 174 -0.03 -4.73 -20.19
C PRO A 174 -0.04 -6.20 -19.79
N LEU A 175 0.48 -6.48 -18.60
CA LEU A 175 0.42 -7.83 -18.06
C LEU A 175 -1.01 -8.11 -17.55
N SER A 176 -1.33 -9.40 -17.42
CA SER A 176 -2.54 -9.86 -16.77
C SER A 176 -2.20 -10.92 -15.74
N VAL A 177 -3.08 -11.15 -14.77
CA VAL A 177 -2.79 -12.16 -13.76
C VAL A 177 -2.85 -13.56 -14.37
N ASN A 178 -1.81 -14.36 -14.10
CA ASN A 178 -1.71 -15.72 -14.62
C ASN A 178 -2.54 -16.72 -13.79
N ASN A 179 -2.43 -16.62 -12.45
CA ASN A 179 -3.06 -17.55 -11.50
C ASN A 179 -3.66 -16.80 -10.31
N LYS A 180 -4.58 -17.44 -9.58
CA LYS A 180 -5.07 -16.93 -8.30
C LYS A 180 -3.88 -16.60 -7.37
N PRO A 181 -3.93 -15.50 -6.60
CA PRO A 181 -2.90 -15.18 -5.62
C PRO A 181 -2.62 -16.38 -4.70
N THR A 182 -1.34 -16.63 -4.44
CA THR A 182 -0.88 -17.81 -3.69
C THR A 182 -0.36 -17.40 -2.32
N LYS A 183 -0.78 -18.11 -1.27
CA LYS A 183 -0.23 -17.96 0.08
C LYS A 183 1.19 -18.50 0.12
N VAL A 184 2.10 -17.76 0.74
CA VAL A 184 3.51 -18.11 0.88
C VAL A 184 4.03 -17.65 2.24
N THR A 185 5.19 -18.16 2.64
CA THR A 185 5.90 -17.71 3.84
C THR A 185 7.09 -16.85 3.41
N LEU A 186 7.21 -15.66 3.99
CA LEU A 186 8.39 -14.80 3.84
C LEU A 186 9.17 -14.82 5.14
N PHE A 187 10.42 -15.24 5.09
CA PHE A 187 11.34 -15.21 6.23
C PHE A 187 12.10 -13.89 6.23
N THR A 188 11.86 -13.09 7.28
CA THR A 188 12.56 -11.84 7.54
C THR A 188 13.54 -11.99 8.70
N LEU A 189 14.33 -10.96 8.98
CA LEU A 189 15.19 -10.93 10.17
C LEU A 189 14.40 -10.99 11.50
N GLN A 190 13.10 -10.68 11.48
CA GLN A 190 12.21 -10.73 12.64
C GLN A 190 11.45 -12.06 12.74
N GLY A 191 11.66 -12.98 11.79
CA GLY A 191 11.01 -14.28 11.74
C GLY A 191 10.11 -14.46 10.50
N PRO A 192 9.42 -15.62 10.41
CA PRO A 192 8.51 -15.89 9.31
C PRO A 192 7.24 -15.05 9.42
N ILE A 193 6.81 -14.48 8.30
CA ILE A 193 5.54 -13.77 8.17
C ILE A 193 4.68 -14.37 7.05
N PRO A 194 3.35 -14.49 7.25
CA PRO A 194 2.44 -14.97 6.24
C PRO A 194 2.31 -13.93 5.13
N SER A 195 2.50 -14.35 3.88
CA SER A 195 2.50 -13.46 2.73
C SER A 195 1.63 -14.00 1.60
N THR A 196 1.21 -13.13 0.69
CA THR A 196 0.54 -13.52 -0.56
C THR A 196 1.39 -13.08 -1.75
N LYS A 197 1.54 -13.93 -2.76
CA LYS A 197 2.19 -13.57 -4.03
C LYS A 197 1.25 -13.63 -5.21
N LEU A 198 1.56 -12.80 -6.21
CA LEU A 198 0.94 -12.80 -7.52
C LEU A 198 1.94 -13.28 -8.59
N ARG A 199 1.44 -13.95 -9.63
CA ARG A 199 2.17 -14.15 -10.89
C ARG A 199 1.42 -13.47 -12.02
N LEU A 200 2.17 -12.79 -12.89
CA LEU A 200 1.64 -12.10 -14.06
C LEU A 200 2.03 -12.85 -15.33
N ARG A 201 1.28 -12.65 -16.40
CA ARG A 201 1.55 -13.20 -17.73
C ARG A 201 1.15 -12.20 -18.80
N CYS A 202 2.01 -12.06 -19.80
CA CYS A 202 1.65 -11.36 -21.03
C CYS A 202 0.76 -12.27 -21.89
N ARG A 203 -0.37 -11.74 -22.37
CA ARG A 203 -1.30 -12.51 -23.22
C ARG A 203 -0.79 -12.68 -24.65
N GLU A 204 -0.01 -11.73 -25.14
CA GLU A 204 0.52 -11.75 -26.51
C GLU A 204 1.71 -12.72 -26.65
N CYS A 205 2.77 -12.53 -25.86
CA CYS A 205 4.00 -13.34 -26.00
C CYS A 205 4.08 -14.53 -25.02
N ALA A 206 3.07 -14.70 -24.16
CA ALA A 206 2.99 -15.75 -23.14
C ALA A 206 4.09 -15.76 -22.06
N VAL A 207 4.96 -14.74 -22.01
CA VAL A 207 5.98 -14.59 -20.96
C VAL A 207 5.33 -14.49 -19.58
N GLN A 208 5.84 -15.23 -18.61
CA GLN A 208 5.35 -15.26 -17.24
C GLN A 208 6.30 -14.52 -16.31
N TYR A 209 5.76 -13.77 -15.37
CA TYR A 209 6.49 -12.92 -14.44
C TYR A 209 6.17 -13.35 -13.01
N GLY A 210 7.18 -13.81 -12.30
CA GLY A 210 7.18 -14.11 -10.87
C GLY A 210 7.71 -12.94 -10.05
N VAL A 211 7.88 -13.16 -8.74
CA VAL A 211 8.40 -12.10 -7.85
C VAL A 211 9.88 -11.85 -8.14
N CYS A 212 10.71 -12.90 -8.19
CA CYS A 212 12.15 -12.80 -8.32
C CYS A 212 12.68 -12.99 -9.76
N SER A 213 11.89 -13.61 -10.63
CA SER A 213 12.29 -14.01 -11.99
C SER A 213 11.13 -13.91 -12.97
N PHE A 214 11.42 -14.05 -14.26
CA PHE A 214 10.44 -14.19 -15.33
C PHE A 214 10.87 -15.29 -16.30
N SER A 215 9.94 -15.94 -16.96
CA SER A 215 10.21 -17.05 -17.88
C SER A 215 9.57 -16.80 -19.24
N ASP A 216 10.37 -16.91 -20.29
CA ASP A 216 9.91 -16.93 -21.67
C ASP A 216 9.91 -18.36 -22.22
N LYS A 217 9.84 -18.52 -23.56
CA LYS A 217 9.86 -19.84 -24.21
C LYS A 217 11.24 -20.52 -24.12
N SER A 218 12.29 -19.77 -23.84
CA SER A 218 13.67 -20.24 -23.89
C SER A 218 14.14 -20.68 -22.51
N ALA A 219 13.95 -19.84 -21.49
CA ALA A 219 14.46 -20.10 -20.15
C ALA A 219 13.80 -19.23 -19.08
N GLU A 220 14.21 -19.46 -17.84
CA GLU A 220 13.98 -18.54 -16.71
C GLU A 220 15.11 -17.51 -16.64
N HIS A 221 14.72 -16.26 -16.38
CA HIS A 221 15.60 -15.10 -16.36
C HIS A 221 15.41 -14.31 -15.06
N LEU A 222 16.50 -13.76 -14.56
CA LEU A 222 16.45 -12.80 -13.45
C LEU A 222 16.12 -11.41 -13.96
N TYR A 223 15.42 -10.63 -13.14
CA TYR A 223 15.24 -9.20 -13.43
C TYR A 223 16.59 -8.46 -13.50
N PRO A 224 16.67 -7.35 -14.26
CA PRO A 224 17.80 -6.43 -14.20
C PRO A 224 18.07 -5.97 -12.76
N LYS A 225 19.34 -5.76 -12.39
CA LYS A 225 19.74 -5.39 -11.01
C LYS A 225 18.96 -4.19 -10.44
N SER A 226 18.60 -3.23 -11.29
CA SER A 226 17.80 -2.04 -10.92
C SER A 226 16.35 -2.35 -10.51
N MET A 227 15.82 -3.50 -10.91
CA MET A 227 14.43 -3.93 -10.66
C MET A 227 14.34 -5.16 -9.76
N ARG A 228 15.47 -5.79 -9.41
CA ARG A 228 15.48 -6.98 -8.56
C ARG A 228 14.88 -6.64 -7.19
N PRO A 229 13.82 -7.33 -6.75
CA PRO A 229 13.31 -7.12 -5.40
C PRO A 229 14.38 -7.56 -4.38
N PRO A 230 14.33 -7.02 -3.14
CA PRO A 230 15.24 -7.41 -2.06
C PRO A 230 14.87 -8.78 -1.45
N LEU A 231 14.45 -9.73 -2.29
CA LEU A 231 13.93 -11.05 -1.93
C LEU A 231 14.63 -12.15 -2.72
N VAL A 232 14.80 -13.30 -2.08
CA VAL A 232 15.32 -14.53 -2.67
C VAL A 232 14.21 -15.58 -2.63
N GLU A 233 13.89 -16.19 -3.77
CA GLU A 233 12.95 -17.31 -3.84
C GLU A 233 13.67 -18.60 -3.43
N ALA A 234 13.29 -19.19 -2.29
CA ALA A 234 13.80 -20.47 -1.84
C ALA A 234 12.96 -21.64 -2.37
N SER A 235 11.65 -21.41 -2.53
CA SER A 235 10.73 -22.32 -3.22
C SER A 235 9.52 -21.56 -3.73
N ASN A 236 8.66 -22.24 -4.50
CA ASN A 236 7.39 -21.68 -4.96
C ASN A 236 6.47 -21.17 -3.82
N VAL A 237 6.70 -21.52 -2.56
CA VAL A 237 5.89 -21.07 -1.42
C VAL A 237 6.75 -20.46 -0.29
N CYS A 238 8.04 -20.23 -0.53
CA CYS A 238 8.99 -19.77 0.47
C CYS A 238 9.93 -18.70 -0.10
N TYR A 239 9.97 -17.54 0.55
CA TYR A 239 10.85 -16.43 0.21
C TYR A 239 11.69 -16.02 1.42
N LEU A 240 12.88 -15.51 1.15
CA LEU A 240 13.81 -14.98 2.15
C LEU A 240 14.08 -13.51 1.83
N GLU A 241 14.13 -12.64 2.84
CA GLU A 241 14.73 -11.33 2.64
C GLU A 241 16.22 -11.47 2.33
N LYS A 242 16.73 -10.68 1.37
CA LYS A 242 18.15 -10.70 1.00
C LYS A 242 19.07 -10.43 2.19
N GLY A 243 18.60 -9.62 3.15
CA GLY A 243 19.29 -9.38 4.42
C GLY A 243 19.50 -10.67 5.20
N LEU A 244 18.45 -11.45 5.43
CA LEU A 244 18.51 -12.74 6.15
C LEU A 244 19.36 -13.77 5.40
N TYR A 245 19.20 -13.87 4.07
CA TYR A 245 19.95 -14.82 3.24
C TYR A 245 21.48 -14.68 3.42
N LYS A 246 21.98 -13.45 3.54
CA LYS A 246 23.41 -13.18 3.76
C LYS A 246 23.97 -13.75 5.07
N TRP A 247 23.11 -14.02 6.05
CA TRP A 247 23.52 -14.55 7.36
C TRP A 247 23.48 -16.08 7.44
N ILE A 248 23.02 -16.78 6.39
CA ILE A 248 22.96 -18.25 6.38
C ILE A 248 24.33 -18.79 5.95
N PRO A 249 25.15 -19.36 6.87
CA PRO A 249 26.56 -19.66 6.60
C PRO A 249 26.75 -20.74 5.52
N SER A 250 25.77 -21.64 5.36
CA SER A 250 25.79 -22.76 4.40
C SER A 250 25.52 -22.37 2.94
N PHE A 251 25.23 -21.10 2.63
CA PHE A 251 25.12 -20.59 1.25
C PHE A 251 26.21 -19.56 0.90
N GLY A 252 27.17 -19.33 1.80
CA GLY A 252 28.12 -18.20 1.73
C GLY A 252 29.39 -18.43 0.90
N TYR A 253 29.65 -19.64 0.39
CA TYR A 253 30.95 -19.92 -0.25
C TYR A 253 30.96 -20.03 -1.78
N GLU A 254 29.81 -20.21 -2.46
CA GLU A 254 29.83 -20.43 -3.94
C GLU A 254 28.95 -19.46 -4.75
N THR A 255 27.97 -18.77 -4.16
CA THR A 255 26.99 -17.96 -4.92
C THR A 255 27.22 -16.44 -4.91
N LEU A 256 28.17 -15.93 -4.12
CA LEU A 256 28.39 -14.48 -3.98
C LEU A 256 28.99 -13.80 -5.23
N ASN A 257 29.57 -14.58 -6.16
CA ASN A 257 30.09 -14.03 -7.42
C ASN A 257 29.05 -13.99 -8.56
N PHE A 258 27.84 -14.51 -8.36
CA PHE A 258 26.79 -14.59 -9.38
C PHE A 258 25.49 -13.82 -9.03
N LEU A 259 25.40 -13.18 -7.85
CA LEU A 259 24.20 -12.47 -7.35
C LEU A 259 24.27 -10.93 -7.43
#